data_AF-A0A2T3KQW3-F1
#
_entry.id   AF-A0A2T3KQW3-F1
#
_cell.length_a   1.000
_cell.length_b   1.000
_cell.length_c   1.000
_cell.angle_alpha   90.00
_cell.angle_beta   90.00
_cell.angle_gamma   90.00
#
_symmetry.space_group_name_H-M   'P 1'
#
loop_
_entity.id
_entity.type
_entity.pdbx_description
1 polymer ?
#
loop_
_entity_poly.entity_id
_entity_poly.type
_entity_poly.pdbx_seq_one_letter_code
_entity_poly.pdbx_strand_id
1 'polypeptide(L)'
;MKLSSLLIVLTSLAYMGCGGGGSDDSSTNATQDTVQDAADTVNDVADQVDDQVEDQQIEPKFAVDDISNGYYGLIYDQDGKELEIDKDQVLLMQDKLINDVIPNLDDEQQKTFSEAQTAFEALKDSEDVDKVLFKNSLIDAMLSNADKSVQDKYFPSFRLFRHHTHLLYPISRLADYSWILEFLGQRSLLEHLILIPPQQQDSDDYIETCRDNDVPIPPDWGSSNWEYRGVAETDFLGSDRTEVWAYSDPAVPGACMALPRWRINEAAGVNEVNLLGIICQSQTTGKACFWDNISKETGQRIRGGEDLTFKIADIHNGDMLGENCTQCHRGKNVFLIHPGTTIDISSDYDIDPNVRYQPVSSQGWTNPPAFAELGDGACASCHEIGDLSFSYCNMLLKKAANLTMPNADNPAGWVGDDSFYGTHIQAMIDDRCSP
;
A
#
# COMPACT_ATOMS: atom_id res chain seq x y z
N MET A 1 26.35 41.98 2.03
CA MET A 1 27.71 42.33 1.54
C MET A 1 28.76 41.46 2.25
N LYS A 2 29.05 40.29 1.70
CA LYS A 2 30.31 39.53 1.83
C LYS A 2 30.18 38.32 0.91
N LEU A 3 31.17 38.10 0.04
CA LEU A 3 31.24 36.91 -0.81
C LEU A 3 32.09 35.85 -0.11
N SER A 4 31.80 34.59 -0.40
CA SER A 4 32.81 33.52 -0.52
C SER A 4 32.30 32.52 -1.54
N SER A 5 32.88 32.54 -2.74
CA SER A 5 32.65 31.50 -3.75
C SER A 5 33.48 30.27 -3.40
N LEU A 6 32.95 29.07 -3.66
CA LEU A 6 33.80 27.89 -3.86
C LEU A 6 33.47 27.29 -5.23
N LEU A 7 34.52 26.87 -5.93
CA LEU A 7 34.46 26.45 -7.34
C LEU A 7 35.31 25.17 -7.44
N ILE A 8 34.68 24.06 -7.83
CA ILE A 8 35.31 22.75 -8.00
C ILE A 8 35.15 22.31 -9.45
N VAL A 9 36.14 21.58 -9.95
CA VAL A 9 36.50 21.53 -11.37
C VAL A 9 35.95 20.26 -12.06
N LEU A 10 35.32 20.45 -13.22
CA LEU A 10 35.05 19.39 -14.19
C LEU A 10 36.36 18.93 -14.84
N THR A 11 36.72 17.66 -14.67
CA THR A 11 37.81 17.01 -15.43
C THR A 11 37.25 15.92 -16.35
N SER A 12 37.04 16.29 -17.61
CA SER A 12 36.73 15.33 -18.69
C SER A 12 37.93 14.44 -19.00
N LEU A 13 37.70 13.13 -19.14
CA LEU A 13 38.68 12.18 -19.70
C LEU A 13 38.03 11.42 -20.86
N ALA A 14 38.30 11.89 -22.08
CA ALA A 14 37.94 11.18 -23.30
C ALA A 14 39.01 10.12 -23.60
N TYR A 15 38.59 8.89 -23.91
CA TYR A 15 39.45 7.85 -24.46
C TYR A 15 38.92 7.44 -25.84
N MET A 16 39.59 7.92 -26.90
CA MET A 16 39.48 7.33 -28.23
C MET A 16 40.51 6.21 -28.35
N GLY A 17 40.09 5.05 -28.89
CA GLY A 17 40.97 3.93 -29.21
C GLY A 17 40.48 3.22 -30.47
N CYS A 18 41.27 3.24 -31.55
CA CYS A 18 40.91 2.69 -32.84
C CYS A 18 41.51 1.29 -33.09
N GLY A 19 40.83 0.51 -33.94
CA GLY A 19 41.19 -0.84 -34.38
C GLY A 19 39.95 -1.73 -34.28
N GLY A 20 39.36 -2.29 -35.33
CA GLY A 20 39.93 -2.74 -36.61
C GLY A 20 40.31 -4.22 -36.50
N GLY A 21 39.90 -5.13 -37.38
CA GLY A 21 39.09 -5.01 -38.59
C GLY A 21 39.53 -6.04 -39.63
N GLY A 22 38.59 -6.68 -40.33
CA GLY A 22 38.88 -7.61 -41.44
C GLY A 22 38.50 -9.07 -41.21
N SER A 23 37.49 -9.50 -41.97
CA SER A 23 37.50 -10.67 -42.86
C SER A 23 37.78 -12.11 -42.36
N ASP A 24 36.69 -12.90 -42.44
CA ASP A 24 36.49 -14.02 -43.38
C ASP A 24 37.07 -15.44 -43.14
N ASP A 25 36.27 -16.40 -43.63
CA ASP A 25 36.57 -17.74 -44.18
C ASP A 25 37.15 -18.88 -43.32
N SER A 26 36.19 -19.63 -42.73
CA SER A 26 35.88 -21.03 -43.10
C SER A 26 36.87 -22.18 -42.84
N SER A 27 36.33 -23.33 -42.37
CA SER A 27 36.56 -24.65 -43.01
C SER A 27 35.73 -25.82 -42.41
N THR A 28 34.83 -26.36 -43.24
CA THR A 28 34.59 -27.81 -43.48
C THR A 28 34.54 -28.81 -42.30
N ASN A 29 33.37 -29.39 -42.02
CA ASN A 29 32.94 -30.72 -42.50
C ASN A 29 31.58 -31.09 -41.84
N ALA A 30 30.49 -31.41 -42.51
CA ALA A 30 30.24 -32.29 -43.66
C ALA A 30 30.14 -33.79 -43.31
N THR A 31 28.91 -34.22 -43.01
CA THR A 31 28.39 -35.51 -43.47
C THR A 31 26.94 -35.31 -43.93
N GLN A 32 26.61 -35.74 -45.14
CA GLN A 32 25.22 -35.87 -45.59
C GLN A 32 24.69 -37.24 -45.14
N ASP A 33 23.37 -37.38 -45.07
CA ASP A 33 22.76 -38.46 -45.83
C ASP A 33 21.43 -38.00 -46.44
N THR A 34 21.02 -38.66 -47.52
CA THR A 34 19.82 -38.31 -48.32
C THR A 34 18.69 -39.32 -48.01
N VAL A 35 17.44 -39.27 -48.52
CA VAL A 35 16.94 -39.22 -49.91
C VAL A 35 15.49 -38.67 -49.96
N GLN A 36 15.10 -38.18 -51.14
CA GLN A 36 13.76 -37.69 -51.55
C GLN A 36 12.68 -38.82 -51.57
N ASP A 37 11.37 -38.61 -51.75
CA ASP A 37 10.60 -38.06 -52.89
C ASP A 37 9.24 -37.50 -52.37
N ALA A 38 8.52 -36.50 -52.93
CA ALA A 38 8.07 -36.24 -54.32
C ALA A 38 7.01 -37.27 -54.82
N ALA A 39 5.84 -36.94 -55.41
CA ALA A 39 5.07 -35.68 -55.59
C ALA A 39 3.59 -36.10 -55.94
N ASP A 40 2.61 -35.32 -56.44
CA ASP A 40 2.54 -33.95 -56.98
C ASP A 40 1.06 -33.44 -57.10
N THR A 41 0.89 -32.16 -57.46
CA THR A 41 -0.24 -31.51 -58.20
C THR A 41 -1.67 -31.33 -57.63
N VAL A 42 -2.01 -30.04 -57.45
CA VAL A 42 -3.16 -29.29 -58.08
C VAL A 42 -4.62 -29.58 -57.66
N ASN A 43 -5.28 -28.57 -57.06
CA ASN A 43 -6.28 -27.74 -57.75
C ASN A 43 -6.65 -26.44 -57.01
N ASP A 44 -7.20 -25.45 -57.74
CA ASP A 44 -7.71 -24.18 -57.20
C ASP A 44 -9.03 -24.35 -56.42
N VAL A 45 -9.29 -23.45 -55.47
CA VAL A 45 -10.35 -22.40 -55.53
C VAL A 45 -10.03 -21.36 -54.46
N ALA A 46 -10.18 -20.08 -54.78
CA ALA A 46 -10.10 -19.00 -53.80
C ALA A 46 -11.46 -18.78 -53.13
N ASP A 47 -11.47 -18.62 -51.81
CA ASP A 47 -12.62 -18.09 -51.07
C ASP A 47 -12.13 -17.00 -50.12
N GLN A 48 -12.89 -15.91 -50.00
CA GLN A 48 -12.48 -14.74 -49.21
C GLN A 48 -13.08 -14.85 -47.80
N VAL A 49 -12.26 -15.22 -46.82
CA VAL A 49 -12.58 -14.97 -45.41
C VAL A 49 -12.14 -13.53 -45.11
N ASP A 50 -13.12 -12.67 -44.83
CA ASP A 50 -12.92 -11.30 -44.37
C ASP A 50 -12.61 -11.36 -42.87
N ASP A 51 -11.31 -11.39 -42.51
CA ASP A 51 -10.85 -11.45 -41.12
C ASP A 51 -11.14 -10.12 -40.39
N GLN A 52 -12.41 -9.94 -40.01
CA GLN A 52 -12.83 -8.96 -39.02
C GLN A 52 -12.39 -9.43 -37.64
N VAL A 53 -11.11 -9.17 -37.34
CA VAL A 53 -10.63 -9.10 -35.96
C VAL A 53 -11.34 -7.91 -35.32
N GLU A 54 -12.44 -8.17 -34.61
CA GLU A 54 -12.97 -7.20 -33.65
C GLU A 54 -11.88 -6.94 -32.61
N ASP A 55 -11.39 -5.70 -32.60
CA ASP A 55 -10.35 -5.24 -31.66
C ASP A 55 -10.99 -5.13 -30.26
N GLN A 56 -11.00 -6.26 -29.54
CA GLN A 56 -11.56 -6.35 -28.20
C GLN A 56 -10.70 -5.54 -27.23
N GLN A 57 -11.02 -4.26 -27.08
CA GLN A 57 -10.46 -3.41 -26.04
C GLN A 57 -10.59 -4.11 -24.69
N ILE A 58 -9.44 -4.45 -24.10
CA ILE A 58 -9.37 -5.09 -22.79
C ILE A 58 -9.61 -3.99 -21.76
N GLU A 59 -10.87 -3.85 -21.34
CA GLU A 59 -11.24 -2.96 -20.23
C GLU A 59 -10.62 -3.45 -18.91
N PRO A 60 -10.27 -2.55 -17.99
CA PRO A 60 -9.76 -2.94 -16.67
C PRO A 60 -10.84 -3.64 -15.83
N LYS A 61 -10.42 -4.60 -14.98
CA LYS A 61 -11.31 -5.37 -14.08
C LYS A 61 -12.19 -4.49 -13.18
N PHE A 62 -11.70 -3.31 -12.81
CA PHE A 62 -12.35 -2.28 -12.01
C PHE A 62 -11.66 -0.92 -12.27
N ALA A 63 -12.33 0.19 -11.97
CA ALA A 63 -11.78 1.54 -12.09
C ALA A 63 -10.87 1.88 -10.89
N VAL A 64 -10.06 2.94 -11.02
CA VAL A 64 -9.24 3.40 -9.89
C VAL A 64 -10.13 3.97 -8.77
N ASP A 65 -11.24 4.63 -9.11
CA ASP A 65 -12.22 5.17 -8.15
C ASP A 65 -13.15 4.12 -7.52
N ASP A 66 -13.10 2.85 -7.95
CA ASP A 66 -13.73 1.74 -7.21
C ASP A 66 -12.93 1.38 -5.94
N ILE A 67 -11.69 1.86 -5.80
CA ILE A 67 -10.83 1.61 -4.63
C ILE A 67 -11.22 2.57 -3.50
N SER A 68 -11.89 2.04 -2.48
CA SER A 68 -12.38 2.82 -1.32
C SER A 68 -11.30 3.02 -0.25
N ASN A 69 -10.44 2.02 -0.04
CA ASN A 69 -9.63 1.89 1.17
C ASN A 69 -8.39 1.01 0.92
N GLY A 70 -7.36 1.20 1.76
CA GLY A 70 -6.15 0.37 1.77
C GLY A 70 -5.76 -0.02 3.19
N TYR A 71 -5.19 -1.21 3.35
CA TYR A 71 -4.84 -1.80 4.63
C TYR A 71 -3.78 -2.90 4.42
N TYR A 72 -2.57 -2.70 4.94
CA TYR A 72 -1.43 -3.61 4.79
C TYR A 72 -1.02 -3.83 3.33
N GLY A 73 -0.92 -2.75 2.56
CA GLY A 73 -0.63 -2.76 1.11
C GLY A 73 -1.70 -3.41 0.21
N LEU A 74 -2.68 -4.10 0.81
CA LEU A 74 -3.89 -4.59 0.16
C LEU A 74 -4.88 -3.43 0.01
N ILE A 75 -5.76 -3.53 -0.97
CA ILE A 75 -6.77 -2.51 -1.30
C ILE A 75 -8.15 -3.14 -1.44
N TYR A 76 -9.18 -2.34 -1.19
CA TYR A 76 -10.56 -2.82 -0.99
C TYR A 76 -11.58 -1.92 -1.72
N ASP A 77 -12.68 -2.52 -2.14
CA ASP A 77 -13.85 -1.83 -2.70
C ASP A 77 -14.77 -1.24 -1.61
N GLN A 78 -15.86 -0.59 -2.01
CA GLN A 78 -16.88 -0.04 -1.12
C GLN A 78 -17.75 -1.11 -0.41
N ASP A 79 -17.54 -2.40 -0.64
CA ASP A 79 -18.14 -3.48 0.14
C ASP A 79 -17.14 -4.11 1.13
N GLY A 80 -15.89 -3.62 1.16
CA GLY A 80 -14.81 -4.16 1.99
C GLY A 80 -14.24 -5.47 1.44
N LYS A 81 -14.51 -5.81 0.18
CA LYS A 81 -13.92 -6.96 -0.52
C LYS A 81 -12.57 -6.53 -1.13
N GLU A 82 -11.62 -7.46 -1.11
CA GLU A 82 -10.26 -7.23 -1.61
C GLU A 82 -10.23 -7.10 -3.14
N LEU A 83 -9.40 -6.18 -3.63
CA LEU A 83 -9.20 -5.87 -5.04
C LEU A 83 -7.78 -6.24 -5.49
N GLU A 84 -7.60 -7.45 -6.02
CA GLU A 84 -6.31 -7.89 -6.58
C GLU A 84 -6.02 -7.16 -7.92
N ILE A 85 -4.96 -6.33 -7.96
CA ILE A 85 -4.44 -5.72 -9.19
C ILE A 85 -3.29 -6.59 -9.73
N ASP A 86 -3.44 -7.08 -10.96
CA ASP A 86 -2.36 -7.69 -11.73
C ASP A 86 -1.62 -6.65 -12.59
N LYS A 87 -0.40 -6.97 -13.03
CA LYS A 87 0.44 -6.04 -13.80
C LYS A 87 -0.20 -5.55 -15.10
N ASP A 88 -0.87 -6.43 -15.83
CA ASP A 88 -1.60 -6.12 -17.07
C ASP A 88 -2.74 -5.11 -16.85
N GLN A 89 -3.29 -5.05 -15.64
CA GLN A 89 -4.37 -4.13 -15.30
C GLN A 89 -3.89 -2.70 -15.03
N VAL A 90 -2.65 -2.52 -14.56
CA VAL A 90 -2.15 -1.20 -14.11
C VAL A 90 -2.22 -0.15 -15.21
N LEU A 91 -1.73 -0.46 -16.42
CA LEU A 91 -1.75 0.50 -17.53
C LEU A 91 -3.18 0.83 -17.99
N LEU A 92 -4.07 -0.17 -18.02
CA LEU A 92 -5.49 -0.01 -18.39
C LEU A 92 -6.23 0.87 -17.37
N MET A 93 -6.01 0.65 -16.08
CA MET A 93 -6.57 1.46 -14.99
C MET A 93 -6.03 2.90 -15.02
N GLN A 94 -4.75 3.10 -15.33
CA GLN A 94 -4.18 4.43 -15.53
C GLN A 94 -4.77 5.14 -16.75
N ASP A 95 -4.92 4.47 -17.90
CA ASP A 95 -5.52 5.06 -19.10
C ASP A 95 -6.99 5.43 -18.88
N LYS A 96 -7.75 4.55 -18.20
CA LYS A 96 -9.11 4.89 -17.78
C LYS A 96 -9.14 6.12 -16.89
N LEU A 97 -8.30 6.19 -15.85
CA LEU A 97 -8.28 7.35 -14.94
C LEU A 97 -7.84 8.64 -15.64
N ILE A 98 -6.89 8.59 -16.58
CA ILE A 98 -6.52 9.75 -17.41
C ILE A 98 -7.73 10.24 -18.20
N ASN A 99 -8.45 9.34 -18.87
CA ASN A 99 -9.66 9.65 -19.64
C ASN A 99 -10.83 10.16 -18.77
N ASP A 100 -10.97 9.68 -17.54
CA ASP A 100 -12.01 10.11 -16.60
C ASP A 100 -11.69 11.47 -15.93
N VAL A 101 -10.40 11.83 -15.79
CA VAL A 101 -9.94 13.08 -15.16
C VAL A 101 -9.79 14.21 -16.18
N ILE A 102 -9.23 13.96 -17.36
CA ILE A 102 -8.89 15.02 -18.33
C ILE A 102 -10.06 15.96 -18.72
N PRO A 103 -11.34 15.54 -18.83
CA PRO A 103 -12.44 16.44 -19.20
C PRO A 103 -12.84 17.43 -18.09
N ASN A 104 -12.25 17.33 -16.89
CA ASN A 104 -12.51 18.19 -15.74
C ASN A 104 -11.41 19.27 -15.55
N LEU A 105 -10.49 19.38 -16.50
CA LEU A 105 -9.41 20.36 -16.55
C LEU A 105 -9.74 21.48 -17.55
N ASP A 106 -9.07 22.63 -17.47
CA ASP A 106 -9.25 23.70 -18.46
C ASP A 106 -8.55 23.40 -19.81
N ASP A 107 -8.90 24.16 -20.87
CA ASP A 107 -8.39 23.96 -22.23
C ASP A 107 -6.85 24.01 -22.34
N GLU A 108 -6.17 24.78 -21.48
CA GLU A 108 -4.70 24.92 -21.47
C GLU A 108 -4.05 23.74 -20.72
N GLN A 109 -4.62 23.36 -19.58
CA GLN A 109 -4.26 22.15 -18.82
C GLN A 109 -4.45 20.87 -19.66
N GLN A 110 -5.64 20.64 -20.24
CA GLN A 110 -5.94 19.49 -21.09
C GLN A 110 -4.93 19.35 -22.23
N LYS A 111 -4.64 20.46 -22.91
CA LYS A 111 -3.65 20.51 -23.99
C LYS A 111 -2.25 20.15 -23.47
N THR A 112 -1.84 20.70 -22.34
CA THR A 112 -0.50 20.48 -21.76
C THR A 112 -0.27 19.02 -21.39
N PHE A 113 -1.25 18.38 -20.75
CA PHE A 113 -1.16 16.96 -20.39
C PHE A 113 -1.26 16.04 -21.63
N SER A 114 -2.10 16.38 -22.63
CA SER A 114 -2.17 15.65 -23.90
C SER A 114 -0.87 15.74 -24.71
N GLU A 115 -0.22 16.91 -24.77
CA GLU A 115 1.08 17.10 -25.42
C GLU A 115 2.19 16.33 -24.67
N ALA A 116 2.14 16.28 -23.33
CA ALA A 116 3.06 15.47 -22.53
C ALA A 116 2.90 13.96 -22.79
N GLN A 117 1.67 13.46 -22.82
CA GLN A 117 1.35 12.05 -23.12
C GLN A 117 1.76 11.66 -24.55
N THR A 118 1.35 12.44 -25.55
CA THR A 118 1.71 12.20 -26.96
C THR A 118 3.24 12.17 -27.15
N ALA A 119 3.98 13.04 -26.45
CA ALA A 119 5.43 13.07 -26.51
C ALA A 119 6.11 11.91 -25.79
N PHE A 120 5.43 11.22 -24.88
CA PHE A 120 5.91 10.02 -24.20
C PHE A 120 5.61 8.76 -25.03
N GLU A 121 4.41 8.64 -25.58
CA GLU A 121 4.00 7.53 -26.46
C GLU A 121 4.82 7.45 -27.76
N ALA A 122 5.43 8.56 -28.18
CA ALA A 122 6.37 8.59 -29.29
C ALA A 122 7.74 7.93 -28.99
N LEU A 123 8.03 7.55 -27.73
CA LEU A 123 9.29 6.92 -27.31
C LEU A 123 9.24 5.41 -27.56
N LYS A 124 10.06 4.95 -28.51
CA LYS A 124 10.03 3.56 -29.03
C LYS A 124 10.46 2.48 -28.05
N ASP A 125 11.26 2.83 -27.05
CA ASP A 125 12.02 1.90 -26.21
C ASP A 125 11.65 2.05 -24.72
N SER A 126 10.40 2.39 -24.41
CA SER A 126 9.90 2.53 -23.03
C SER A 126 9.47 1.18 -22.44
N GLU A 127 9.96 0.84 -21.25
CA GLU A 127 9.51 -0.34 -20.51
C GLU A 127 8.19 -0.06 -19.79
N ASP A 128 7.49 -1.10 -19.34
CA ASP A 128 6.19 -0.94 -18.66
C ASP A 128 6.33 -0.19 -17.32
N VAL A 129 7.47 -0.33 -16.63
CA VAL A 129 7.80 0.47 -15.45
C VAL A 129 7.90 1.96 -15.78
N ASP A 130 8.50 2.35 -16.92
CA ASP A 130 8.59 3.74 -17.34
C ASP A 130 7.21 4.32 -17.66
N LYS A 131 6.35 3.52 -18.33
CA LYS A 131 4.96 3.88 -18.63
C LYS A 131 4.15 4.10 -17.35
N VAL A 132 4.28 3.18 -16.37
CA VAL A 132 3.60 3.29 -15.08
C VAL A 132 4.07 4.51 -14.30
N LEU A 133 5.38 4.80 -14.28
CA LEU A 133 5.95 5.98 -13.64
C LEU A 133 5.53 7.30 -14.30
N PHE A 134 5.55 7.35 -15.63
CA PHE A 134 5.06 8.49 -16.39
C PHE A 134 3.59 8.75 -16.10
N LYS A 135 2.72 7.75 -16.23
CA LYS A 135 1.28 7.91 -16.00
C LYS A 135 0.94 8.24 -14.55
N ASN A 136 1.65 7.67 -13.56
CA ASN A 136 1.50 8.08 -12.15
C ASN A 136 1.82 9.57 -11.95
N SER A 137 2.89 10.06 -12.58
CA SER A 137 3.27 11.49 -12.49
C SER A 137 2.27 12.39 -13.21
N LEU A 138 1.77 11.95 -14.37
CA LEU A 138 0.78 12.67 -15.16
C LEU A 138 -0.55 12.79 -14.40
N ILE A 139 -1.03 11.70 -13.81
CA ILE A 139 -2.28 11.66 -13.03
C ILE A 139 -2.18 12.51 -11.77
N ASP A 140 -1.07 12.46 -11.02
CA ASP A 140 -0.88 13.30 -9.83
C ASP A 140 -0.86 14.79 -10.20
N ALA A 141 -0.22 15.16 -11.32
CA ALA A 141 -0.22 16.52 -11.85
C ALA A 141 -1.61 16.98 -12.30
N MET A 142 -2.35 16.12 -13.03
CA MET A 142 -3.73 16.39 -13.46
C MET A 142 -4.65 16.60 -12.25
N LEU A 143 -4.62 15.70 -11.27
CA LEU A 143 -5.44 15.81 -10.06
C LEU A 143 -5.05 17.03 -9.21
N SER A 144 -3.77 17.37 -9.11
CA SER A 144 -3.30 18.57 -8.41
C SER A 144 -3.82 19.88 -9.02
N ASN A 145 -4.08 19.88 -10.34
CA ASN A 145 -4.57 21.02 -11.10
C ASN A 145 -6.10 21.05 -11.25
N ALA A 146 -6.79 19.94 -10.95
CA ALA A 146 -8.24 19.82 -11.04
C ALA A 146 -8.98 20.50 -9.88
N ASP A 147 -10.26 20.79 -10.08
CA ASP A 147 -11.14 21.39 -9.08
C ASP A 147 -11.32 20.50 -7.83
N LYS A 148 -11.63 21.11 -6.68
CA LYS A 148 -11.62 20.43 -5.37
C LYS A 148 -12.52 19.19 -5.29
N SER A 149 -13.65 19.17 -6.01
CA SER A 149 -14.56 18.03 -6.12
C SER A 149 -13.96 16.85 -6.89
N VAL A 150 -13.14 17.12 -7.91
CA VAL A 150 -12.40 16.11 -8.68
C VAL A 150 -11.29 15.51 -7.81
N GLN A 151 -10.60 16.37 -7.06
CA GLN A 151 -9.62 15.95 -6.05
C GLN A 151 -10.26 15.04 -5.00
N ASP A 152 -11.38 15.45 -4.38
CA ASP A 152 -12.04 14.63 -3.35
C ASP A 152 -12.55 13.29 -3.89
N LYS A 153 -12.95 13.20 -5.17
CA LYS A 153 -13.32 11.93 -5.80
C LYS A 153 -12.11 11.01 -6.00
N TYR A 154 -11.04 11.49 -6.65
CA TYR A 154 -10.02 10.60 -7.21
C TYR A 154 -8.71 10.51 -6.42
N PHE A 155 -8.28 11.55 -5.68
CA PHE A 155 -6.98 11.53 -5.00
C PHE A 155 -6.83 10.41 -3.94
N PRO A 156 -7.83 10.10 -3.09
CA PRO A 156 -7.69 9.05 -2.09
C PRO A 156 -7.40 7.69 -2.73
N SER A 157 -8.23 7.30 -3.70
CA SER A 157 -8.13 6.04 -4.43
C SER A 157 -6.88 5.97 -5.29
N PHE A 158 -6.53 7.06 -5.98
CA PHE A 158 -5.30 7.13 -6.78
C PHE A 158 -4.02 7.00 -5.93
N ARG A 159 -3.97 7.54 -4.70
CA ARG A 159 -2.80 7.39 -3.81
C ARG A 159 -2.59 5.93 -3.40
N LEU A 160 -3.67 5.23 -3.07
CA LEU A 160 -3.67 3.79 -2.76
C LEU A 160 -3.22 2.96 -3.98
N PHE A 161 -3.83 3.24 -5.14
CA PHE A 161 -3.46 2.63 -6.42
C PHE A 161 -1.97 2.84 -6.73
N ARG A 162 -1.47 4.09 -6.68
CA ARG A 162 -0.06 4.41 -6.91
C ARG A 162 0.86 3.65 -5.96
N HIS A 163 0.54 3.57 -4.66
CA HIS A 163 1.31 2.75 -3.72
C HIS A 163 1.37 1.30 -4.20
N HIS A 164 0.24 0.70 -4.57
CA HIS A 164 0.16 -0.66 -5.08
C HIS A 164 0.92 -0.83 -6.43
N THR A 165 0.97 0.19 -7.29
CA THR A 165 1.80 0.13 -8.52
C THR A 165 3.30 0.00 -8.21
N HIS A 166 3.81 0.59 -7.13
CA HIS A 166 5.21 0.40 -6.72
C HIS A 166 5.47 -0.98 -6.11
N LEU A 167 4.45 -1.63 -5.52
CA LEU A 167 4.53 -3.04 -5.12
C LEU A 167 4.67 -3.94 -6.36
N LEU A 168 3.91 -3.65 -7.43
CA LEU A 168 3.98 -4.42 -8.68
C LEU A 168 5.23 -4.12 -9.51
N TYR A 169 5.70 -2.86 -9.53
CA TYR A 169 6.85 -2.39 -10.31
C TYR A 169 7.95 -1.85 -9.37
N PRO A 170 8.71 -2.73 -8.67
CA PRO A 170 9.75 -2.31 -7.73
C PRO A 170 10.91 -1.57 -8.41
N ILE A 171 11.35 -0.49 -7.77
CA ILE A 171 12.33 0.46 -8.31
C ILE A 171 13.65 0.30 -7.56
N SER A 172 14.49 -0.66 -7.99
CA SER A 172 15.71 -1.03 -7.28
C SER A 172 16.70 0.12 -7.07
N ARG A 173 16.85 1.02 -8.06
CA ARG A 173 17.71 2.22 -7.96
C ARG A 173 17.19 3.35 -8.85
N LEU A 174 17.09 4.56 -8.32
CA LEU A 174 16.62 5.74 -9.09
C LEU A 174 17.54 6.10 -10.28
N ALA A 175 18.83 5.76 -10.21
CA ALA A 175 19.80 6.05 -11.26
C ALA A 175 19.53 5.30 -12.57
N ASP A 176 18.94 4.10 -12.49
CA ASP A 176 18.58 3.29 -13.66
C ASP A 176 17.45 3.95 -14.47
N TYR A 177 16.64 4.79 -13.81
CA TYR A 177 15.51 5.54 -14.37
C TYR A 177 15.86 7.01 -14.70
N SER A 178 17.14 7.35 -14.77
CA SER A 178 17.62 8.73 -14.96
C SER A 178 17.04 9.45 -16.20
N TRP A 179 16.68 8.72 -17.25
CA TRP A 179 16.08 9.30 -18.46
C TRP A 179 14.64 9.77 -18.25
N ILE A 180 13.81 9.02 -17.51
CA ILE A 180 12.43 9.40 -17.22
C ILE A 180 12.38 10.56 -16.21
N LEU A 181 13.34 10.62 -15.27
CA LEU A 181 13.53 11.81 -14.42
C LEU A 181 13.79 13.07 -15.25
N GLU A 182 14.64 13.00 -16.28
CA GLU A 182 14.88 14.14 -17.18
C GLU A 182 13.62 14.48 -18.01
N PHE A 183 12.95 13.49 -18.59
CA PHE A 183 11.75 13.68 -19.41
C PHE A 183 10.62 14.37 -18.63
N LEU A 184 10.41 13.98 -17.36
CA LEU A 184 9.44 14.59 -16.45
C LEU A 184 9.89 15.99 -16.01
N GLY A 185 11.18 16.19 -15.74
CA GLY A 185 11.76 17.50 -15.39
C GLY A 185 11.60 18.53 -16.50
N GLN A 186 11.77 18.13 -17.76
CA GLN A 186 11.53 18.97 -18.95
C GLN A 186 10.06 19.40 -19.12
N ARG A 187 9.11 18.78 -18.39
CA ARG A 187 7.66 18.99 -18.48
C ARG A 187 7.03 19.53 -17.19
N SER A 188 7.84 19.87 -16.18
CA SER A 188 7.38 20.19 -14.82
C SER A 188 6.55 19.08 -14.13
N LEU A 189 6.68 17.83 -14.58
CA LEU A 189 6.01 16.68 -13.97
C LEU A 189 6.87 16.00 -12.89
N LEU A 190 8.12 16.42 -12.69
CA LEU A 190 9.06 15.79 -11.76
C LEU A 190 8.67 15.97 -10.28
N GLU A 191 7.98 17.06 -9.92
CA GLU A 191 7.46 17.24 -8.56
C GLU A 191 6.23 16.36 -8.27
N HIS A 192 5.57 15.86 -9.32
CA HIS A 192 4.46 14.91 -9.27
C HIS A 192 4.91 13.44 -9.37
N LEU A 193 6.21 13.19 -9.59
CA LEU A 193 6.81 11.86 -9.50
C LEU A 193 6.98 11.47 -8.02
N ILE A 194 5.85 11.21 -7.36
CA ILE A 194 5.82 10.67 -6.00
C ILE A 194 6.15 9.17 -6.07
N LEU A 195 7.44 8.87 -6.21
CA LEU A 195 7.97 7.56 -5.91
C LEU A 195 7.75 7.25 -4.43
N ILE A 196 7.68 5.97 -4.10
CA ILE A 196 7.88 5.49 -2.74
C ILE A 196 9.23 4.75 -2.72
N PRO A 197 10.36 5.48 -2.70
CA PRO A 197 11.68 4.86 -2.66
C PRO A 197 12.00 4.42 -1.22
N PRO A 198 13.10 3.67 -1.03
CA PRO A 198 13.96 3.93 0.11
C PRO A 198 14.31 5.42 0.13
N GLN A 199 13.66 6.21 0.97
CA GLN A 199 14.10 7.58 1.19
C GLN A 199 15.53 7.55 1.71
N GLN A 200 16.38 8.43 1.15
CA GLN A 200 17.77 8.53 1.57
C GLN A 200 17.87 8.97 3.03
N GLN A 201 18.95 8.57 3.68
CA GLN A 201 19.12 8.47 5.13
C GLN A 201 19.23 9.81 5.89
N ASP A 202 18.75 10.91 5.30
CA ASP A 202 19.00 12.28 5.73
C ASP A 202 17.87 12.85 6.62
N SER A 203 17.86 12.35 7.86
CA SER A 203 17.37 13.04 9.07
C SER A 203 15.90 13.50 9.14
N ASP A 204 14.97 12.55 9.07
CA ASP A 204 13.86 12.46 10.03
C ASP A 204 13.76 10.98 10.46
N ASP A 205 14.45 10.59 11.54
CA ASP A 205 14.32 9.24 12.07
C ASP A 205 13.00 9.11 12.83
N TYR A 206 12.01 8.49 12.19
CA TYR A 206 10.73 8.15 12.83
C TYR A 206 10.91 7.45 14.18
N ILE A 207 11.96 6.64 14.38
CA ILE A 207 12.23 5.99 15.67
C ILE A 207 12.68 7.01 16.74
N GLU A 208 13.43 8.05 16.36
CA GLU A 208 13.75 9.20 17.22
C GLU A 208 12.49 10.04 17.49
N THR A 209 11.67 10.34 16.47
CA THR A 209 10.40 11.05 16.64
C THR A 209 9.42 10.31 17.56
N CYS A 210 9.32 8.98 17.46
CA CYS A 210 8.52 8.15 18.38
C CYS A 210 9.07 8.22 19.82
N ARG A 211 10.40 8.17 19.98
CA ARG A 211 11.09 8.24 21.28
C ARG A 211 10.87 9.60 21.95
N ASP A 212 10.97 10.69 21.19
CA ASP A 212 10.70 12.07 21.63
C ASP A 212 9.22 12.33 21.98
N ASN A 213 8.33 11.40 21.61
CA ASN A 213 6.90 11.41 21.96
C ASN A 213 6.57 10.43 23.11
N ASP A 214 7.58 9.92 23.84
CA ASP A 214 7.49 8.90 24.89
C ASP A 214 6.82 7.59 24.44
N VAL A 215 6.91 7.24 23.14
CA VAL A 215 6.40 5.97 22.61
C VAL A 215 7.47 4.88 22.78
N PRO A 216 7.15 3.70 23.35
CA PRO A 216 8.10 2.60 23.42
C PRO A 216 8.48 2.16 22.00
N ILE A 217 9.78 1.94 21.77
CA ILE A 217 10.28 1.51 20.46
C ILE A 217 10.29 -0.02 20.40
N PRO A 218 9.69 -0.64 19.38
CA PRO A 218 9.65 -2.09 19.30
C PRO A 218 11.06 -2.66 19.07
N PRO A 219 11.40 -3.83 19.64
CA PRO A 219 12.63 -4.53 19.32
C PRO A 219 12.55 -5.16 17.93
N ASP A 220 13.71 -5.36 17.30
CA ASP A 220 13.84 -6.04 16.00
C ASP A 220 13.06 -7.37 15.96
N TRP A 221 12.46 -7.68 14.80
CA TRP A 221 11.57 -8.83 14.69
C TRP A 221 12.34 -10.15 14.80
N GLY A 222 11.79 -11.09 15.57
CA GLY A 222 12.47 -12.31 16.03
C GLY A 222 13.42 -12.10 17.21
N SER A 223 13.50 -10.89 17.79
CA SER A 223 14.15 -10.68 19.09
C SER A 223 13.41 -11.39 20.22
N SER A 224 14.15 -12.02 21.13
CA SER A 224 13.62 -12.67 22.35
C SER A 224 13.00 -11.70 23.38
N ASN A 225 12.94 -10.40 23.06
CA ASN A 225 12.21 -9.41 23.85
C ASN A 225 10.71 -9.40 23.53
N TRP A 226 10.28 -9.95 22.39
CA TRP A 226 8.87 -10.14 22.08
C TRP A 226 8.30 -11.32 22.89
N GLU A 227 7.23 -11.07 23.65
CA GLU A 227 6.48 -12.13 24.32
C GLU A 227 5.37 -12.65 23.41
N TYR A 228 5.33 -13.97 23.21
CA TYR A 228 4.24 -14.62 22.49
C TYR A 228 3.02 -14.74 23.40
N ARG A 229 1.90 -14.16 22.96
CA ARG A 229 0.63 -14.14 23.71
C ARG A 229 -0.33 -15.25 23.25
N GLY A 230 -0.20 -15.71 22.01
CA GLY A 230 -0.95 -16.85 21.47
C GLY A 230 -1.38 -16.66 20.01
N VAL A 231 -2.30 -17.51 19.54
CA VAL A 231 -3.07 -17.30 18.29
C VAL A 231 -4.37 -16.58 18.64
N ALA A 232 -4.82 -15.64 17.81
CA ALA A 232 -6.14 -15.04 17.95
C ALA A 232 -7.23 -16.06 17.54
N GLU A 233 -8.07 -16.48 18.50
CA GLU A 233 -9.08 -17.53 18.28
C GLU A 233 -10.18 -17.11 17.29
N THR A 234 -10.46 -15.81 17.19
CA THR A 234 -11.36 -15.21 16.20
C THR A 234 -10.57 -14.24 15.32
N ASP A 235 -10.12 -14.72 14.17
CA ASP A 235 -9.46 -13.89 13.17
C ASP A 235 -10.51 -13.06 12.39
N PHE A 236 -10.86 -11.90 12.95
CA PHE A 236 -11.76 -10.94 12.26
C PHE A 236 -11.06 -10.24 11.07
N LEU A 237 -9.74 -10.37 10.93
CA LEU A 237 -8.97 -9.79 9.83
C LEU A 237 -8.93 -10.71 8.59
N GLY A 238 -9.32 -11.98 8.72
CA GLY A 238 -9.48 -12.94 7.62
C GLY A 238 -8.19 -13.63 7.19
N SER A 239 -7.20 -13.79 8.08
CA SER A 239 -5.99 -14.57 7.80
C SER A 239 -6.14 -16.04 8.23
N ASP A 240 -5.28 -16.92 7.72
CA ASP A 240 -5.32 -18.36 8.07
C ASP A 240 -4.86 -18.62 9.52
N ARG A 241 -3.98 -17.74 10.04
CA ARG A 241 -3.56 -17.65 11.44
C ARG A 241 -3.07 -16.23 11.75
N THR A 242 -3.73 -15.51 12.65
CA THR A 242 -3.16 -14.33 13.32
C THR A 242 -2.51 -14.75 14.64
N GLU A 243 -1.22 -14.46 14.79
CA GLU A 243 -0.54 -14.51 16.09
C GLU A 243 -0.62 -13.17 16.81
N VAL A 244 -0.53 -13.21 18.13
CA VAL A 244 -0.44 -12.02 18.99
C VAL A 244 0.90 -12.06 19.73
N TRP A 245 1.68 -11.01 19.56
CA TRP A 245 2.94 -10.78 20.25
C TRP A 245 2.93 -9.41 20.92
N ALA A 246 3.56 -9.29 22.08
CA ALA A 246 3.58 -8.05 22.86
C ALA A 246 4.98 -7.72 23.38
N TYR A 247 5.23 -6.43 23.64
CA TYR A 247 6.46 -5.91 24.21
C TYR A 247 6.19 -4.66 25.05
N SER A 248 6.98 -4.43 26.10
CA SER A 248 6.99 -3.21 26.89
C SER A 248 8.43 -2.83 27.23
N ASP A 249 8.74 -1.54 27.12
CA ASP A 249 10.04 -1.01 27.55
C ASP A 249 9.97 -0.72 29.06
N PRO A 250 10.79 -1.34 29.91
CA PRO A 250 10.77 -1.09 31.36
C PRO A 250 11.17 0.35 31.75
N ALA A 251 11.60 1.19 30.80
CA ALA A 251 11.88 2.61 30.98
C ALA A 251 10.81 3.55 30.38
N VAL A 252 9.90 3.08 29.52
CA VAL A 252 8.93 3.92 28.79
C VAL A 252 7.50 3.39 28.96
N PRO A 253 6.65 4.06 29.77
CA PRO A 253 5.28 3.59 30.05
C PRO A 253 4.41 3.47 28.80
N GLY A 254 3.91 2.27 28.55
CA GLY A 254 3.15 1.91 27.36
C GLY A 254 3.45 0.48 26.91
N ALA A 255 3.01 0.14 25.70
CA ALA A 255 3.27 -1.17 25.11
C ALA A 255 3.40 -1.10 23.59
N CYS A 256 3.94 -2.17 23.02
CA CYS A 256 3.88 -2.53 21.62
C CYS A 256 3.10 -3.83 21.46
N MET A 257 2.30 -3.93 20.40
CA MET A 257 1.67 -5.16 19.93
C MET A 257 2.09 -5.41 18.48
N ALA A 258 2.43 -6.66 18.17
CA ALA A 258 2.72 -7.13 16.83
C ALA A 258 1.75 -8.26 16.45
N LEU A 259 1.23 -8.21 15.21
CA LEU A 259 0.25 -9.18 14.68
C LEU A 259 0.75 -9.84 13.38
N PRO A 260 1.60 -10.88 13.46
CA PRO A 260 1.97 -11.73 12.33
C PRO A 260 0.74 -12.49 11.81
N ARG A 261 0.39 -12.21 10.56
CA ARG A 261 -0.74 -12.83 9.83
C ARG A 261 -0.22 -13.75 8.75
N TRP A 262 -0.46 -15.03 8.96
CA TRP A 262 0.03 -16.10 8.12
C TRP A 262 -0.91 -16.41 6.97
N ARG A 263 -0.33 -16.78 5.83
CA ARG A 263 -1.00 -17.43 4.71
C ARG A 263 -0.59 -18.90 4.71
N ILE A 264 -1.55 -19.81 4.72
CA ILE A 264 -1.34 -21.26 4.86
C ILE A 264 -2.07 -21.99 3.74
N ASN A 265 -1.31 -22.52 2.79
CA ASN A 265 -1.82 -23.36 1.71
C ASN A 265 -0.88 -24.54 1.50
N GLU A 266 -1.16 -25.65 2.20
CA GLU A 266 -0.39 -26.89 2.15
C GLU A 266 -0.21 -27.42 0.72
N ALA A 267 -1.24 -27.31 -0.12
CA ALA A 267 -1.21 -27.81 -1.50
C ALA A 267 -0.29 -26.99 -2.42
N ALA A 268 -0.07 -25.70 -2.09
CA ALA A 268 0.88 -24.83 -2.77
C ALA A 268 2.25 -24.74 -2.05
N GLY A 269 2.42 -25.41 -0.89
CA GLY A 269 3.62 -25.33 -0.06
C GLY A 269 3.80 -23.99 0.66
N VAL A 270 2.74 -23.18 0.79
CA VAL A 270 2.80 -21.85 1.44
C VAL A 270 2.51 -22.00 2.93
N ASN A 271 3.42 -21.51 3.77
CA ASN A 271 3.25 -21.33 5.21
C ASN A 271 4.15 -20.18 5.64
N GLU A 272 3.71 -18.95 5.34
CA GLU A 272 4.51 -17.73 5.53
C GLU A 272 3.70 -16.65 6.24
N VAL A 273 4.38 -15.82 7.04
CA VAL A 273 3.84 -14.52 7.45
C VAL A 273 3.68 -13.67 6.19
N ASN A 274 2.43 -13.40 5.81
CA ASN A 274 2.11 -12.51 4.70
C ASN A 274 2.23 -11.05 5.16
N LEU A 275 1.47 -10.69 6.21
CA LEU A 275 1.36 -9.33 6.73
C LEU A 275 1.82 -9.32 8.20
N LEU A 276 2.53 -8.29 8.66
CA LEU A 276 2.92 -8.15 10.06
C LEU A 276 2.92 -6.67 10.44
N GLY A 277 1.86 -6.27 11.14
CA GLY A 277 1.75 -4.94 11.72
C GLY A 277 2.34 -4.87 13.10
N ILE A 278 3.02 -3.77 13.39
CA ILE A 278 3.51 -3.42 14.72
C ILE A 278 2.97 -2.05 15.07
N ILE A 279 2.33 -1.94 16.24
CA ILE A 279 1.81 -0.69 16.77
C ILE A 279 2.33 -0.53 18.19
N CYS A 280 2.85 0.64 18.52
CA CYS A 280 3.31 0.98 19.86
C CYS A 280 2.62 2.25 20.34
N GLN A 281 2.16 2.29 21.60
CA GLN A 281 1.53 3.47 22.20
C GLN A 281 2.19 3.83 23.53
N SER A 282 2.44 5.13 23.70
CA SER A 282 2.74 5.74 25.00
C SER A 282 1.50 5.78 25.88
N GLN A 283 1.60 5.21 27.08
CA GLN A 283 0.57 5.38 28.10
C GLN A 283 0.48 6.84 28.56
N THR A 284 1.61 7.55 28.60
CA THR A 284 1.70 8.91 29.15
C THR A 284 1.16 9.97 28.20
N THR A 285 1.61 9.97 26.94
CA THR A 285 1.27 11.02 25.97
C THR A 285 0.08 10.66 25.08
N GLY A 286 -0.34 9.39 25.07
CA GLY A 286 -1.30 8.85 24.12
C GLY A 286 -0.76 8.73 22.69
N LYS A 287 0.48 9.16 22.42
CA LYS A 287 1.10 9.06 21.10
C LYS A 287 1.29 7.60 20.70
N ALA A 288 1.02 7.27 19.45
CA ALA A 288 1.28 5.93 18.93
C ALA A 288 1.95 5.95 17.55
N CYS A 289 2.82 4.96 17.35
CA CYS A 289 3.63 4.77 16.16
C CYS A 289 3.31 3.42 15.49
N PHE A 290 3.48 3.38 14.18
CA PHE A 290 3.04 2.30 13.31
C PHE A 290 4.20 1.83 12.43
N TRP A 291 4.32 0.52 12.25
CA TRP A 291 5.20 -0.14 11.30
C TRP A 291 4.50 -1.33 10.65
N ASP A 292 4.98 -1.72 9.48
CA ASP A 292 4.50 -2.88 8.73
C ASP A 292 5.68 -3.60 8.05
N ASN A 293 5.57 -4.89 7.74
CA ASN A 293 6.63 -5.68 7.11
C ASN A 293 6.89 -5.35 5.64
N ILE A 294 6.91 -4.07 5.25
CA ILE A 294 7.38 -3.61 3.93
C ILE A 294 8.83 -3.13 4.09
N SER A 295 9.76 -3.68 3.30
CA SER A 295 11.17 -3.25 3.29
C SER A 295 11.30 -1.83 2.74
N LYS A 296 12.01 -0.94 3.45
CA LYS A 296 12.36 0.38 2.93
C LYS A 296 13.18 0.26 1.63
N GLU A 297 14.13 -0.69 1.57
CA GLU A 297 15.07 -0.82 0.45
C GLU A 297 14.38 -1.12 -0.89
N THR A 298 13.30 -1.91 -0.88
CA THR A 298 12.67 -2.43 -2.10
C THR A 298 11.21 -2.02 -2.28
N GLY A 299 10.59 -1.44 -1.25
CA GLY A 299 9.14 -1.25 -1.18
C GLY A 299 8.35 -2.57 -1.14
N GLN A 300 9.01 -3.72 -1.00
CA GLN A 300 8.37 -5.05 -1.05
C GLN A 300 8.07 -5.61 0.33
N ARG A 301 7.01 -6.41 0.44
CA ARG A 301 6.61 -7.06 1.68
C ARG A 301 7.57 -8.20 2.04
N ILE A 302 8.23 -8.09 3.19
CA ILE A 302 9.16 -9.07 3.75
C ILE A 302 8.37 -10.24 4.34
N ARG A 303 8.36 -11.37 3.63
CA ARG A 303 7.70 -12.62 4.08
C ARG A 303 8.73 -13.66 4.49
N GLY A 304 8.29 -14.62 5.29
CA GLY A 304 9.11 -15.73 5.77
C GLY A 304 8.34 -16.67 6.70
N GLY A 305 8.99 -17.75 7.14
CA GLY A 305 8.43 -18.71 8.09
C GLY A 305 8.71 -18.32 9.54
N GLU A 306 8.88 -19.33 10.40
CA GLU A 306 9.17 -19.17 11.83
C GLU A 306 10.56 -18.54 12.10
N ASP A 307 11.41 -18.46 11.07
CA ASP A 307 12.74 -17.85 11.07
C ASP A 307 12.76 -16.41 10.51
N LEU A 308 11.60 -15.84 10.19
CA LEU A 308 11.49 -14.46 9.71
C LEU A 308 12.07 -13.47 10.73
N THR A 309 13.09 -12.72 10.30
CA THR A 309 13.81 -11.71 11.10
C THR A 309 14.09 -10.47 10.25
N PHE A 310 13.94 -9.28 10.84
CA PHE A 310 14.26 -7.99 10.21
C PHE A 310 14.41 -6.90 11.28
N LYS A 311 15.11 -5.80 10.97
CA LYS A 311 15.18 -4.67 11.90
C LYS A 311 13.99 -3.72 11.76
N ILE A 312 13.55 -3.13 12.87
CA ILE A 312 12.51 -2.08 12.84
C ILE A 312 12.97 -0.85 12.03
N ALA A 313 14.28 -0.57 12.06
CA ALA A 313 14.88 0.51 11.28
C ALA A 313 14.84 0.29 9.76
N ASP A 314 14.66 -0.95 9.28
CA ASP A 314 14.75 -1.31 7.86
C ASP A 314 13.35 -1.41 7.17
N ILE A 315 12.26 -1.20 7.91
CA ILE A 315 10.86 -1.37 7.42
C ILE A 315 10.03 -0.07 7.40
N HIS A 316 8.95 -0.05 6.61
CA HIS A 316 8.03 1.08 6.50
C HIS A 316 7.32 1.37 7.83
N ASN A 317 6.92 2.62 7.97
CA ASN A 317 6.39 3.21 9.18
C ASN A 317 5.31 4.26 8.88
N GLY A 318 4.76 4.92 9.91
CA GLY A 318 3.69 5.92 9.75
C GLY A 318 3.96 7.06 8.75
N ASP A 319 5.22 7.33 8.38
CA ASP A 319 5.59 8.36 7.41
C ASP A 319 5.61 7.85 5.95
N MET A 320 5.60 6.53 5.73
CA MET A 320 5.83 5.89 4.41
C MET A 320 4.85 4.77 4.06
N LEU A 321 3.89 4.45 4.93
CA LEU A 321 2.78 3.53 4.63
C LEU A 321 1.76 4.21 3.69
N GLY A 322 1.28 3.49 2.67
CA GLY A 322 0.38 4.07 1.66
C GLY A 322 -1.08 4.16 2.12
N GLU A 323 -1.46 3.24 3.00
CA GLU A 323 -2.67 3.31 3.81
C GLU A 323 -2.61 4.44 4.85
N ASN A 324 -3.75 4.75 5.45
CA ASN A 324 -3.79 5.51 6.70
C ASN A 324 -4.29 4.59 7.81
N CYS A 325 -3.40 4.18 8.73
CA CYS A 325 -3.76 3.27 9.82
C CYS A 325 -4.90 3.80 10.71
N THR A 326 -5.13 5.11 10.77
CA THR A 326 -6.23 5.70 11.56
C THR A 326 -7.62 5.48 10.96
N GLN A 327 -7.68 4.95 9.73
CA GLN A 327 -8.93 4.43 9.16
C GLN A 327 -9.48 3.23 9.93
N CYS A 328 -8.62 2.50 10.65
CA CYS A 328 -8.98 1.39 11.53
C CYS A 328 -8.71 1.73 13.01
N HIS A 329 -7.53 2.24 13.33
CA HIS A 329 -7.09 2.49 14.70
C HIS A 329 -7.50 3.90 15.17
N ARG A 330 -8.50 4.00 16.06
CA ARG A 330 -9.09 5.25 16.54
C ARG A 330 -9.84 5.11 17.86
N GLY A 331 -10.19 6.24 18.47
CA GLY A 331 -10.87 6.32 19.77
C GLY A 331 -9.90 6.69 20.90
N LYS A 332 -10.18 6.27 22.14
CA LYS A 332 -9.26 6.49 23.27
C LYS A 332 -7.92 5.77 23.09
N ASN A 333 -7.96 4.50 22.67
CA ASN A 333 -6.83 3.59 22.53
C ASN A 333 -6.45 3.42 21.03
N VAL A 334 -5.19 3.12 20.73
CA VAL A 334 -4.79 2.70 19.37
C VAL A 334 -5.08 1.22 19.12
N PHE A 335 -5.02 0.39 20.16
CA PHE A 335 -5.17 -1.06 20.07
C PHE A 335 -6.65 -1.45 19.93
N LEU A 336 -6.91 -2.39 19.02
CA LEU A 336 -8.22 -2.97 18.79
C LEU A 336 -8.38 -4.14 19.76
N ILE A 337 -8.82 -3.84 20.98
CA ILE A 337 -8.92 -4.84 22.06
C ILE A 337 -10.28 -5.53 22.02
N HIS A 338 -10.25 -6.86 22.03
CA HIS A 338 -11.41 -7.74 22.03
C HIS A 338 -11.41 -8.53 23.35
N PRO A 339 -12.17 -8.08 24.38
CA PRO A 339 -12.07 -8.63 25.73
C PRO A 339 -12.26 -10.15 25.79
N GLY A 340 -11.42 -10.82 26.58
CA GLY A 340 -11.42 -12.27 26.72
C GLY A 340 -10.70 -13.04 25.61
N THR A 341 -10.30 -12.39 24.50
CA THR A 341 -9.47 -13.02 23.47
C THR A 341 -7.97 -12.87 23.74
N THR A 342 -7.14 -13.62 23.02
CA THR A 342 -5.68 -13.47 22.95
C THR A 342 -5.18 -12.06 22.62
N ILE A 343 -6.00 -11.23 21.97
CA ILE A 343 -5.66 -9.84 21.63
C ILE A 343 -5.79 -8.91 22.86
N ASP A 344 -6.54 -9.31 23.88
CA ASP A 344 -6.65 -8.60 25.15
C ASP A 344 -5.42 -8.83 26.05
N ILE A 345 -4.37 -8.06 25.76
CA ILE A 345 -3.13 -8.04 26.54
C ILE A 345 -3.21 -7.17 27.81
N SER A 346 -4.38 -6.59 28.12
CA SER A 346 -4.54 -5.59 29.20
C SER A 346 -4.30 -6.11 30.63
N SER A 347 -4.26 -7.43 30.79
CA SER A 347 -3.95 -8.11 32.05
C SER A 347 -2.47 -8.02 32.45
N ASP A 348 -1.56 -8.01 31.48
CA ASP A 348 -0.10 -8.01 31.69
C ASP A 348 0.58 -6.73 31.16
N TYR A 349 -0.09 -5.95 30.31
CA TYR A 349 0.42 -4.73 29.69
C TYR A 349 -0.48 -3.52 29.97
N ASP A 350 0.13 -2.43 30.43
CA ASP A 350 -0.58 -1.17 30.69
C ASP A 350 -0.84 -0.41 29.38
N ILE A 351 -1.94 -0.78 28.74
CA ILE A 351 -2.35 -0.29 27.42
C ILE A 351 -3.46 0.78 27.46
N ASP A 352 -3.89 1.25 28.64
CA ASP A 352 -4.91 2.31 28.72
C ASP A 352 -4.24 3.69 28.81
N PRO A 353 -4.28 4.52 27.76
CA PRO A 353 -3.53 5.76 27.74
C PRO A 353 -4.20 6.85 28.58
N ASN A 354 -3.40 7.63 29.29
CA ASN A 354 -3.83 8.78 30.09
C ASN A 354 -4.42 9.91 29.22
N VAL A 355 -4.09 9.93 27.92
CA VAL A 355 -4.55 10.90 26.93
C VAL A 355 -5.10 10.13 25.74
N ARG A 356 -6.22 10.60 25.18
CA ARG A 356 -6.81 10.06 23.95
C ARG A 356 -5.75 9.94 22.84
N TYR A 357 -5.69 8.75 22.24
CA TYR A 357 -4.71 8.36 21.23
C TYR A 357 -4.45 9.44 20.15
N GLN A 358 -3.17 9.63 19.77
CA GLN A 358 -2.79 10.44 18.61
C GLN A 358 -1.72 9.73 17.76
N PRO A 359 -1.84 9.69 16.43
CA PRO A 359 -0.79 9.14 15.57
C PRO A 359 0.48 10.00 15.59
N VAL A 360 1.62 9.35 15.36
CA VAL A 360 2.85 9.95 14.86
C VAL A 360 2.96 9.59 13.38
N SER A 361 2.83 10.60 12.51
CA SER A 361 2.97 10.49 11.06
C SER A 361 3.15 11.87 10.43
N SER A 362 4.09 12.00 9.50
CA SER A 362 4.27 13.17 8.63
C SER A 362 3.16 13.31 7.57
N GLN A 363 2.44 12.23 7.28
CA GLN A 363 1.41 12.15 6.23
C GLN A 363 0.06 12.79 6.62
N GLY A 364 0.02 13.59 7.69
CA GLY A 364 -1.19 14.28 8.15
C GLY A 364 -2.26 13.36 8.74
N TRP A 365 -1.89 12.14 9.17
CA TRP A 365 -2.81 11.22 9.85
C TRP A 365 -3.37 11.86 11.13
N THR A 366 -4.64 11.60 11.42
CA THR A 366 -5.32 12.08 12.64
C THR A 366 -6.17 10.99 13.25
N ASN A 367 -6.26 10.95 14.58
CA ASN A 367 -7.36 10.27 15.26
C ASN A 367 -8.58 11.21 15.20
N PRO A 368 -9.64 10.89 14.44
CA PRO A 368 -10.80 11.77 14.32
C PRO A 368 -11.53 11.90 15.67
N PRO A 369 -12.51 12.81 15.84
CA PRO A 369 -13.25 12.99 17.10
C PRO A 369 -13.93 11.71 17.62
N ALA A 370 -14.59 11.78 18.77
CA ALA A 370 -15.55 10.74 19.14
C ALA A 370 -16.85 10.90 18.32
N PHE A 371 -17.43 9.78 17.89
CA PHE A 371 -18.85 9.71 17.49
C PHE A 371 -19.74 9.78 18.74
N ALA A 372 -19.30 9.15 19.83
CA ALA A 372 -19.92 9.23 21.15
C ALA A 372 -18.83 9.19 22.23
N GLU A 373 -18.83 10.17 23.15
CA GLU A 373 -17.80 10.35 24.17
C GLU A 373 -17.96 9.32 25.31
N LEU A 374 -16.89 9.07 26.07
CA LEU A 374 -16.96 8.16 27.20
C LEU A 374 -17.96 8.66 28.27
N GLY A 375 -19.06 7.92 28.43
CA GLY A 375 -20.22 8.25 29.26
C GLY A 375 -21.53 8.37 28.48
N ASP A 376 -21.49 8.46 27.15
CA ASP A 376 -22.68 8.63 26.30
C ASP A 376 -23.42 7.31 25.99
N GLY A 377 -24.73 7.41 25.74
CA GLY A 377 -25.50 6.38 25.03
C GLY A 377 -25.46 4.97 25.63
N ALA A 378 -25.31 3.96 24.76
CA ALA A 378 -25.32 2.54 25.13
C ALA A 378 -23.90 1.99 25.30
N CYS A 379 -23.18 1.73 24.20
CA CYS A 379 -21.81 1.19 24.26
C CYS A 379 -20.82 2.22 24.82
N ALA A 380 -21.02 3.50 24.49
CA ALA A 380 -20.14 4.58 24.96
C ALA A 380 -20.21 4.86 26.47
N SER A 381 -21.15 4.24 27.20
CA SER A 381 -21.17 4.24 28.67
C SER A 381 -19.95 3.55 29.30
N CYS A 382 -19.26 2.69 28.55
CA CYS A 382 -18.08 1.94 29.01
C CYS A 382 -16.80 2.23 28.19
N HIS A 383 -16.89 2.57 26.90
CA HIS A 383 -15.73 2.84 26.05
C HIS A 383 -16.02 3.91 25.00
N GLU A 384 -15.11 4.88 24.81
CA GLU A 384 -15.28 5.91 23.77
C GLU A 384 -15.46 5.26 22.37
N ILE A 385 -16.40 5.78 21.58
CA ILE A 385 -16.59 5.38 20.18
C ILE A 385 -15.93 6.45 19.31
N GLY A 386 -14.81 6.13 18.68
CA GLY A 386 -14.18 7.03 17.69
C GLY A 386 -15.11 7.27 16.48
N ASP A 387 -14.89 8.37 15.76
CA ASP A 387 -15.71 8.76 14.61
C ASP A 387 -15.87 7.62 13.61
N LEU A 388 -17.01 7.58 12.91
CA LEU A 388 -17.35 6.49 12.01
C LEU A 388 -16.95 6.85 10.58
N SER A 389 -16.00 6.10 10.02
CA SER A 389 -15.70 6.09 8.59
C SER A 389 -15.90 4.70 8.01
N PHE A 390 -16.07 4.64 6.69
CA PHE A 390 -16.26 3.42 5.92
C PHE A 390 -15.37 2.25 6.37
N SER A 391 -14.06 2.47 6.52
CA SER A 391 -13.09 1.43 6.87
C SER A 391 -13.31 0.91 8.29
N TYR A 392 -13.45 1.80 9.28
CA TYR A 392 -13.74 1.44 10.67
C TYR A 392 -15.07 0.67 10.77
N CYS A 393 -16.08 1.13 10.05
CA CYS A 393 -17.39 0.49 9.95
C CYS A 393 -17.33 -0.96 9.44
N ASN A 394 -16.74 -1.16 8.25
CA ASN A 394 -16.85 -2.42 7.51
C ASN A 394 -15.73 -3.41 7.82
N MET A 395 -14.50 -2.94 8.08
CA MET A 395 -13.39 -3.82 8.45
C MET A 395 -13.45 -4.23 9.93
N LEU A 396 -13.92 -3.34 10.81
CA LEU A 396 -13.90 -3.55 12.27
C LEU A 396 -15.29 -3.67 12.88
N LEU A 397 -16.06 -2.58 12.96
CA LEU A 397 -17.26 -2.47 13.81
C LEU A 397 -18.28 -3.57 13.54
N LYS A 398 -18.65 -3.80 12.27
CA LYS A 398 -19.59 -4.85 11.85
C LYS A 398 -19.11 -6.27 12.22
N LYS A 399 -17.79 -6.52 12.18
CA LYS A 399 -17.20 -7.82 12.56
C LYS A 399 -17.09 -7.96 14.08
N ALA A 400 -16.60 -6.93 14.77
CA ALA A 400 -16.40 -6.91 16.21
C ALA A 400 -17.72 -7.14 16.96
N ALA A 401 -18.76 -6.37 16.61
CA ALA A 401 -20.11 -6.44 17.19
C ALA A 401 -20.80 -7.81 17.00
N ASN A 402 -20.40 -8.58 15.98
CA ASN A 402 -20.98 -9.88 15.68
C ASN A 402 -20.18 -11.07 16.21
N LEU A 403 -18.85 -10.97 16.26
CA LEU A 403 -17.94 -12.11 16.46
C LEU A 403 -17.17 -12.09 17.78
N THR A 404 -17.07 -10.94 18.45
CA THR A 404 -16.15 -10.77 19.60
C THR A 404 -16.69 -9.90 20.74
N MET A 405 -17.70 -9.07 20.49
CA MET A 405 -18.32 -8.24 21.53
C MET A 405 -19.54 -8.95 22.14
N PRO A 406 -19.77 -8.85 23.47
CA PRO A 406 -18.91 -8.22 24.47
C PRO A 406 -17.68 -9.06 24.89
N ASN A 407 -17.68 -10.35 24.59
CA ASN A 407 -16.55 -11.30 24.72
C ASN A 407 -16.74 -12.40 23.65
N ALA A 408 -15.66 -12.91 23.05
CA ALA A 408 -15.68 -14.00 22.07
C ALA A 408 -16.18 -15.35 22.63
N ASP A 409 -16.16 -15.59 23.95
CA ASP A 409 -16.83 -16.75 24.57
C ASP A 409 -18.35 -16.78 24.30
N ASN A 410 -18.96 -15.60 24.17
CA ASN A 410 -20.41 -15.41 24.03
C ASN A 410 -20.67 -14.13 23.23
N PRO A 411 -20.37 -14.12 21.92
CA PRO A 411 -20.52 -12.95 21.08
C PRO A 411 -22.02 -12.71 20.83
N ALA A 412 -22.43 -11.44 20.89
CA ALA A 412 -23.85 -11.11 20.99
C ALA A 412 -24.58 -10.97 19.65
N GLY A 413 -23.87 -11.02 18.51
CA GLY A 413 -24.49 -11.01 17.18
C GLY A 413 -25.27 -9.74 16.86
N TRP A 414 -24.81 -8.58 17.32
CA TRP A 414 -25.63 -7.37 17.44
C TRP A 414 -26.12 -6.75 16.11
N VAL A 415 -25.47 -6.99 14.97
CA VAL A 415 -25.91 -6.38 13.70
C VAL A 415 -27.20 -7.05 13.22
N GLY A 416 -28.30 -6.29 13.18
CA GLY A 416 -29.63 -6.79 12.84
C GLY A 416 -30.40 -7.45 14.00
N ASP A 417 -29.92 -7.34 15.24
CA ASP A 417 -30.61 -7.81 16.44
C ASP A 417 -31.51 -6.72 17.07
N ASP A 418 -32.69 -7.12 17.56
CA ASP A 418 -33.72 -6.23 18.13
C ASP A 418 -33.41 -5.78 19.58
N SER A 419 -32.28 -6.17 20.19
CA SER A 419 -31.91 -5.70 21.53
C SER A 419 -31.52 -4.22 21.56
N PHE A 420 -31.43 -3.65 22.76
CA PHE A 420 -31.00 -2.27 22.97
C PHE A 420 -29.59 -1.97 22.42
N TYR A 421 -28.68 -2.96 22.45
CA TYR A 421 -27.34 -2.81 21.89
C TYR A 421 -27.33 -3.11 20.38
N GLY A 422 -28.10 -4.10 19.91
CA GLY A 422 -28.24 -4.39 18.48
C GLY A 422 -28.83 -3.22 17.68
N THR A 423 -29.95 -2.67 18.16
CA THR A 423 -30.57 -1.46 17.58
C THR A 423 -29.68 -0.22 17.64
N HIS A 424 -28.82 -0.08 18.65
CA HIS A 424 -27.85 1.02 18.71
C HIS A 424 -26.71 0.86 17.69
N ILE A 425 -26.13 -0.35 17.59
CA ILE A 425 -25.12 -0.68 16.58
C ILE A 425 -25.71 -0.54 15.17
N GLN A 426 -26.95 -0.95 14.94
CA GLN A 426 -27.63 -0.77 13.66
C GLN A 426 -27.84 0.71 13.34
N ALA A 427 -28.27 1.53 14.30
CA ALA A 427 -28.43 2.98 14.08
C ALA A 427 -27.10 3.69 13.77
N MET A 428 -25.99 3.26 14.39
CA MET A 428 -24.64 3.72 14.01
C MET A 428 -24.26 3.30 12.59
N ILE A 429 -24.63 2.07 12.21
CA ILE A 429 -24.39 1.54 10.87
C ILE A 429 -25.18 2.34 9.83
N ASP A 430 -26.43 2.68 10.11
CA ASP A 430 -27.32 3.38 9.18
C ASP A 430 -26.93 4.87 9.01
N ASP A 431 -26.38 5.53 10.04
CA ASP A 431 -25.97 6.96 9.96
C ASP A 431 -24.63 7.18 9.24
N ARG A 432 -23.67 6.24 9.35
CA ARG A 432 -22.28 6.43 8.87
C ARG A 432 -21.61 5.25 8.19
N CYS A 433 -22.21 4.07 8.22
CA CYS A 433 -21.67 2.83 7.65
C CYS A 433 -22.49 2.30 6.46
N SER A 434 -23.19 3.20 5.77
CA SER A 434 -23.72 2.95 4.43
C SER A 434 -22.59 2.51 3.48
N PRO A 435 -22.89 1.66 2.47
CA PRO A 435 -21.98 1.39 1.36
C PRO A 435 -21.79 2.65 0.49
#